data_AF-A0A914RUC6-F1
#
_entry.id   AF-A0A914RUC6-F1
#
_cell.length_a   1.000
_cell.length_b   1.000
_cell.length_c   1.000
_cell.angle_alpha   90.00
_cell.angle_beta   90.00
_cell.angle_gamma   90.00
#
_symmetry.space_group_name_H-M   'P 1'
#
loop_
_entity.id
_entity.type
_entity.pdbx_description
1 polymer ?
#
loop_
_entity_poly.entity_id
_entity_poly.type
_entity_poly.pdbx_seq_one_letter_code
_entity_poly.pdbx_strand_id
1 'polypeptide(L)'
;LTLNIAINKSFSEIFPLIGQKAPDSVNEKGFKAEIPLFMAQALHRSCLIHLPKAFSTATQQVLQANAKSVDLQLLHQHFYRLGSHLALTLEGEEGRLLAETLLNTFVQRVGRIQTCSLNSMTKPKKLDSCEKRLYAIGVRTQSLMNDWTKGITSDMKRKISSTIV
;
A
#
# COMPACT_ATOMS: atom_id res chain seq x y z
N LEU A 1 5.05 -1.97 -11.27
CA LEU A 1 3.66 -1.55 -11.06
C LEU A 1 3.34 -0.48 -12.09
N THR A 2 2.41 -0.75 -13.00
CA THR A 2 1.97 0.19 -14.04
C THR A 2 0.76 0.97 -13.55
N LEU A 3 0.66 2.23 -13.95
CA LEU A 3 -0.48 3.10 -13.75
C LEU A 3 -1.11 3.43 -15.09
N ASN A 4 -2.43 3.50 -15.09
CA ASN A 4 -3.18 4.07 -16.19
C ASN A 4 -3.12 5.60 -16.08
N ILE A 5 -2.65 6.27 -17.13
CA ILE A 5 -2.61 7.72 -17.21
C ILE A 5 -3.33 8.19 -18.48
N ALA A 6 -3.86 9.41 -18.46
CA ALA A 6 -4.29 10.14 -19.64
C ALA A 6 -3.27 11.26 -19.94
N ILE A 7 -2.56 11.13 -21.06
CA ILE A 7 -1.59 12.12 -21.55
C ILE A 7 -2.36 13.21 -22.30
N ASN A 8 -2.09 14.47 -21.96
CA ASN A 8 -2.70 15.60 -22.65
C ASN A 8 -2.22 15.66 -24.11
N LYS A 9 -3.12 16.00 -25.04
CA LYS A 9 -2.85 16.11 -26.48
C LYS A 9 -1.67 17.03 -26.81
N SER A 10 -1.42 18.07 -26.00
CA SER A 10 -0.29 18.99 -26.19
C SER A 10 1.08 18.35 -25.92
N PHE A 11 1.14 17.12 -25.38
CA PHE A 11 2.38 16.42 -25.02
C PHE A 11 2.60 15.16 -25.88
N SER A 12 2.40 15.24 -27.19
CA SER A 12 2.70 14.13 -28.13
C SER A 12 4.19 13.75 -28.18
N GLU A 13 5.08 14.64 -27.74
CA GLU A 13 6.52 14.40 -27.65
C GLU A 13 6.91 13.36 -26.58
N ILE A 14 6.00 13.01 -25.66
CA ILE A 14 6.22 11.99 -24.64
C ILE A 14 6.24 10.57 -25.23
N PHE A 15 5.58 10.33 -26.37
CA PHE A 15 5.40 8.99 -26.95
C PHE A 15 6.73 8.26 -27.26
N PRO A 16 7.67 8.89 -27.98
CA PRO A 16 9.00 8.29 -28.17
C PRO A 16 9.73 8.02 -26.85
N LEU A 17 9.60 8.89 -25.85
CA LEU A 17 10.26 8.76 -24.55
C LEU A 17 9.75 7.56 -23.74
N ILE A 18 8.47 7.23 -23.88
CA ILE A 18 7.85 6.09 -23.22
C ILE A 18 7.91 4.81 -24.06
N GLY A 19 8.56 4.85 -25.24
CA GLY A 19 8.68 3.72 -26.16
C GLY A 19 7.36 3.28 -26.77
N GLN A 20 6.36 4.18 -26.84
CA GLN A 20 5.05 3.89 -27.45
C GLN A 20 4.88 4.73 -28.70
N LYS A 21 4.20 4.18 -29.72
CA LYS A 21 3.85 4.96 -30.91
C LYS A 21 2.71 5.93 -30.56
N ALA A 22 2.84 7.18 -30.98
CA ALA A 22 1.75 8.14 -30.86
C ALA A 22 0.51 7.62 -31.63
N PRO A 23 -0.71 7.74 -31.08
CA PRO A 23 -1.92 7.36 -31.77
C PRO A 23 -2.13 8.21 -33.01
N ASP A 24 -2.64 7.61 -34.09
CA ASP A 24 -2.92 8.32 -35.35
C ASP A 24 -4.07 9.34 -35.20
N SER A 25 -4.93 9.18 -34.18
CA SER A 25 -5.95 10.16 -33.79
C SER A 25 -5.97 10.34 -32.26
N VAL A 26 -5.82 11.60 -31.81
CA VAL A 26 -5.92 11.97 -30.39
C VAL A 26 -7.26 12.64 -30.15
N ASN A 27 -8.12 11.96 -29.40
CA ASN A 27 -9.42 12.47 -28.96
C ASN A 27 -9.23 13.75 -28.11
N GLU A 28 -10.23 14.62 -28.02
CA GLU A 28 -10.16 15.85 -27.20
C GLU A 28 -9.83 15.58 -25.72
N LYS A 29 -10.06 14.35 -25.26
CA LYS A 29 -9.78 13.88 -23.89
C LYS A 29 -8.34 13.37 -23.68
N GLY A 30 -7.46 13.47 -24.69
CA GLY A 30 -6.09 12.96 -24.63
C GLY A 30 -5.98 11.46 -24.94
N PHE A 31 -4.80 10.89 -24.69
CA PHE A 31 -4.50 9.48 -24.92
C PHE A 31 -4.33 8.70 -23.62
N LYS A 32 -4.86 7.48 -23.55
CA LYS A 32 -4.66 6.59 -22.40
C LYS A 32 -3.43 5.71 -22.59
N ALA A 33 -2.45 5.85 -21.72
CA ALA A 33 -1.26 5.01 -21.70
C ALA A 33 -1.14 4.27 -20.36
N GLU A 34 -0.62 3.05 -20.40
CA GLU A 34 -0.11 2.38 -19.21
C GLU A 34 1.40 2.59 -19.14
N ILE A 35 1.86 3.23 -18.06
CA ILE A 35 3.28 3.47 -17.81
C ILE A 35 3.67 3.09 -16.39
N PRO A 36 4.95 2.80 -16.10
CA PRO A 36 5.40 2.56 -14.74
C PRO A 36 5.14 3.76 -13.80
N LEU A 37 4.86 3.48 -12.53
CA LEU A 37 4.61 4.52 -11.51
C LEU A 37 5.68 5.62 -11.50
N PHE A 38 6.97 5.26 -11.46
CA PHE A 38 8.06 6.24 -11.38
C PHE A 38 8.04 7.25 -12.55
N MET A 39 7.59 6.81 -13.72
CA MET A 39 7.49 7.63 -14.91
C MET A 39 6.24 8.53 -14.84
N ALA A 40 5.11 8.00 -14.37
CA ALA A 40 3.92 8.80 -14.11
C ALA A 40 4.19 9.91 -13.09
N GLN A 41 5.01 9.63 -12.08
CA GLN A 41 5.44 10.63 -11.09
C GLN A 41 6.30 11.72 -11.71
N ALA A 42 7.21 11.38 -12.62
CA ALA A 42 8.00 12.37 -13.34
C ALA A 42 7.13 13.24 -14.28
N LEU A 43 6.05 12.68 -14.82
CA LEU A 43 5.19 13.31 -15.82
C LEU A 43 3.88 13.90 -15.26
N HIS A 44 3.69 13.93 -13.94
CA HIS A 44 2.40 14.29 -13.30
C HIS A 44 1.88 15.68 -13.68
N ARG A 45 2.77 16.63 -14.03
CA ARG A 45 2.39 17.98 -14.48
C ARG A 45 1.88 18.02 -15.92
N SER A 46 2.24 17.02 -16.71
CA SER A 46 1.94 16.93 -18.15
C SER A 46 0.86 15.90 -18.47
N CYS A 47 0.47 15.08 -17.50
CA CYS A 47 -0.46 13.97 -17.66
C CYS A 47 -1.47 13.93 -16.51
N LEU A 48 -2.72 13.62 -16.81
CA LEU A 48 -3.72 13.28 -15.81
C LEU A 48 -3.51 11.83 -15.37
N ILE A 49 -3.32 11.61 -14.08
CA ILE A 49 -3.16 10.25 -13.53
C ILE A 49 -4.54 9.70 -13.18
N HIS A 50 -4.91 8.53 -13.70
CA HIS A 50 -6.12 7.85 -13.27
C HIS A 50 -5.83 6.93 -12.11
N LEU A 51 -6.56 7.13 -11.00
CA LEU A 51 -6.43 6.26 -9.83
C LEU A 51 -6.79 4.81 -10.18
N PRO A 52 -5.95 3.82 -9.80
CA PRO A 52 -6.31 2.42 -9.89
C PRO A 52 -7.58 2.11 -9.11
N LYS A 53 -8.30 1.04 -9.50
CA LYS A 53 -9.55 0.61 -8.83
C LYS A 53 -9.41 0.54 -7.30
N ALA A 54 -8.27 0.08 -6.81
CA ALA A 54 -7.93 -0.01 -5.38
C ALA A 54 -8.02 1.33 -4.61
N PHE A 55 -7.96 2.45 -5.31
CA PHE A 55 -8.00 3.80 -4.74
C PHE A 55 -9.14 4.65 -5.32
N SER A 56 -10.09 4.02 -6.03
CA SER A 56 -11.26 4.71 -6.56
C SER A 56 -12.06 5.38 -5.44
N THR A 57 -12.82 6.44 -5.77
CA THR A 57 -13.67 7.14 -4.80
C THR A 57 -14.63 6.20 -4.07
N ALA A 58 -15.21 5.22 -4.76
CA ALA A 58 -16.07 4.21 -4.15
C ALA A 58 -15.32 3.36 -3.12
N THR A 59 -14.09 2.94 -3.45
CA THR A 59 -13.25 2.21 -2.50
C THR A 59 -12.85 3.08 -1.31
N GLN A 60 -12.51 4.34 -1.53
CA GLN A 60 -12.20 5.28 -0.46
C GLN A 60 -13.39 5.46 0.50
N GLN A 61 -14.61 5.59 -0.02
CA GLN A 61 -15.83 5.68 0.79
C GLN A 61 -16.06 4.44 1.66
N VAL A 62 -15.86 3.23 1.10
CA VAL A 62 -15.94 1.97 1.86
C VAL A 62 -14.91 1.90 2.98
N LEU A 63 -13.67 2.31 2.70
CA LEU A 63 -12.58 2.34 3.69
C LEU A 63 -12.85 3.36 4.80
N GLN A 64 -13.34 4.54 4.45
CA GLN A 64 -13.73 5.58 5.40
C GLN A 64 -14.85 5.10 6.34
N ALA A 65 -15.84 4.38 5.80
CA ALA A 65 -16.96 3.84 6.57
C ALA A 65 -16.54 2.71 7.53
N ASN A 66 -15.77 1.73 7.05
CA ASN A 66 -15.29 0.63 7.88
C ASN A 66 -14.09 -0.09 7.27
N ALA A 67 -12.88 0.39 7.54
CA ALA A 67 -11.65 -0.20 7.05
C ALA A 67 -11.41 -1.63 7.57
N LYS A 68 -11.99 -2.02 8.71
CA LYS A 68 -11.74 -3.33 9.34
C LYS A 68 -12.37 -4.50 8.58
N SER A 69 -13.43 -4.25 7.80
CA SER A 69 -14.11 -5.30 7.01
C SER A 69 -13.42 -5.58 5.68
N VAL A 70 -12.62 -4.62 5.19
CA VAL A 70 -11.98 -4.66 3.88
C VAL A 70 -10.76 -5.59 3.86
N ASP A 71 -10.62 -6.34 2.77
CA ASP A 71 -9.43 -7.12 2.49
C ASP A 71 -8.39 -6.31 1.73
N LEU A 72 -7.44 -5.72 2.46
CA LEU A 72 -6.38 -4.91 1.85
C LEU A 72 -5.42 -5.76 1.01
N GLN A 73 -5.27 -7.06 1.29
CA GLN A 73 -4.42 -7.93 0.49
C GLN A 73 -5.02 -8.15 -0.91
N LEU A 74 -6.34 -8.39 -0.97
CA LEU A 74 -7.07 -8.52 -2.23
C LEU A 74 -7.19 -7.19 -2.96
N LEU A 75 -7.32 -6.09 -2.21
CA LEU A 75 -7.41 -4.76 -2.80
C LEU A 75 -6.09 -4.35 -3.46
N HIS A 76 -4.98 -4.43 -2.72
CA HIS A 76 -3.63 -4.28 -3.24
C HIS A 76 -2.57 -4.71 -2.20
N GLN A 77 -1.69 -5.65 -2.55
CA GLN A 77 -0.68 -6.18 -1.61
C GLN A 77 0.23 -5.11 -0.96
N HIS A 78 0.47 -4.00 -1.65
CA HIS A 78 1.25 -2.84 -1.17
C HIS A 78 0.36 -1.59 -1.04
N PHE A 79 -0.87 -1.76 -0.53
CA PHE A 79 -1.90 -0.73 -0.46
C PHE A 79 -1.38 0.61 0.07
N TYR A 80 -0.78 0.64 1.27
CA TYR A 80 -0.28 1.89 1.86
C TYR A 80 0.87 2.50 1.07
N ARG A 81 1.87 1.70 0.67
CA ARG A 81 3.04 2.22 -0.05
C ARG A 81 2.64 2.83 -1.39
N LEU A 82 1.82 2.13 -2.17
CA LEU A 82 1.33 2.64 -3.45
C LEU A 82 0.42 3.86 -3.25
N GLY A 83 -0.51 3.79 -2.30
CA GLY A 83 -1.40 4.89 -1.97
C GLY A 83 -0.65 6.16 -1.58
N SER A 84 0.41 6.05 -0.77
CA SER A 84 1.25 7.19 -0.39
C SER A 84 1.96 7.81 -1.59
N HIS A 85 2.50 6.99 -2.50
CA HIS A 85 3.07 7.53 -3.74
C HIS A 85 2.02 8.25 -4.59
N LEU A 86 0.83 7.68 -4.75
CA LEU A 86 -0.27 8.31 -5.48
C LEU A 86 -0.70 9.63 -4.83
N ALA A 87 -0.90 9.64 -3.51
CA ALA A 87 -1.31 10.83 -2.76
C ALA A 87 -0.30 11.98 -2.86
N LEU A 88 1.01 11.67 -2.90
CA LEU A 88 2.06 12.66 -3.09
C LEU A 88 2.19 13.14 -4.54
N THR A 89 1.70 12.36 -5.50
CA THR A 89 1.80 12.68 -6.93
C THR A 89 0.60 13.47 -7.42
N LEU A 90 -0.58 13.21 -6.82
CA LEU A 90 -1.79 13.96 -7.09
C LEU A 90 -1.73 15.31 -6.37
N GLU A 91 -1.85 16.39 -7.13
CA GLU A 91 -1.90 17.74 -6.58
C GLU A 91 -3.31 18.08 -6.06
N GLY A 92 -3.38 18.98 -5.07
CA GLY A 92 -4.65 19.51 -4.57
C GLY A 92 -5.49 18.55 -3.71
N GLU A 93 -6.81 18.70 -3.82
CA GLU A 93 -7.78 18.06 -2.92
C GLU A 93 -7.82 16.54 -3.09
N GLU A 94 -7.63 16.01 -4.30
CA GLU A 94 -7.68 14.56 -4.57
C GLU A 94 -6.55 13.82 -3.84
N GLY A 95 -5.32 14.36 -3.89
CA GLY A 95 -4.18 13.81 -3.15
C GLY A 95 -4.38 13.88 -1.63
N ARG A 96 -4.93 15.00 -1.14
CA ARG A 96 -5.24 15.19 0.29
C ARG A 96 -6.28 14.18 0.80
N LEU A 97 -7.40 14.00 0.10
CA LEU A 97 -8.45 13.05 0.46
C LEU A 97 -7.97 11.61 0.42
N LEU A 98 -7.11 11.27 -0.54
CA LEU A 98 -6.47 9.95 -0.58
C LEU A 98 -5.55 9.75 0.63
N ALA A 99 -4.70 10.74 0.96
CA ALA A 99 -3.84 10.68 2.15
C ALA A 99 -4.64 10.50 3.43
N GLU A 100 -5.73 11.25 3.59
CA GLU A 100 -6.65 11.16 4.73
C GLU A 100 -7.30 9.77 4.82
N THR A 101 -7.74 9.23 3.69
CA THR A 101 -8.29 7.86 3.62
C THR A 101 -7.27 6.81 4.04
N LEU A 102 -6.02 6.92 3.58
CA LEU A 102 -4.95 6.00 3.96
C LEU A 102 -4.67 6.06 5.46
N LEU A 103 -4.58 7.27 6.02
CA LEU A 103 -4.35 7.47 7.45
C LEU A 103 -5.50 6.92 8.29
N ASN A 104 -6.75 7.26 7.96
CA ASN A 104 -7.92 6.75 8.68
C ASN A 104 -7.99 5.22 8.62
N THR A 105 -7.75 4.64 7.44
CA THR A 105 -7.68 3.18 7.25
C THR A 105 -6.66 2.55 8.19
N PHE A 106 -5.46 3.13 8.30
CA PHE A 106 -4.42 2.64 9.20
C PHE A 106 -4.84 2.75 10.68
N VAL A 107 -5.34 3.91 11.12
CA VAL A 107 -5.76 4.16 12.50
C VAL A 107 -6.87 3.20 12.93
N GLN A 108 -7.86 2.95 12.06
CA GLN A 108 -8.93 1.99 12.37
C GLN A 108 -8.42 0.56 12.58
N ARG A 109 -7.31 0.17 11.95
CA ARG A 109 -6.84 -1.22 11.88
C ARG A 109 -5.67 -1.53 12.81
N VAL A 110 -4.81 -0.55 13.10
CA VAL A 110 -3.56 -0.72 13.87
C VAL A 110 -3.79 -1.34 15.25
N GLY A 111 -4.85 -0.92 15.96
CA GLY A 111 -5.17 -1.46 17.28
C GLY A 111 -5.42 -2.97 17.26
N ARG A 112 -6.19 -3.46 16.28
CA ARG A 112 -6.45 -4.91 16.13
C ARG A 112 -5.17 -5.67 15.79
N ILE A 113 -4.33 -5.13 14.92
CA ILE A 113 -3.06 -5.77 14.53
C ILE A 113 -2.16 -5.94 15.75
N GLN A 114 -2.06 -4.91 16.59
CA GLN A 114 -1.30 -4.95 17.84
C GLN A 114 -1.91 -5.94 18.84
N THR A 115 -3.22 -5.93 19.05
CA THR A 115 -3.87 -6.91 19.94
C THR A 115 -3.62 -8.35 19.47
N CYS A 116 -3.70 -8.59 18.16
CA CYS A 116 -3.42 -9.91 17.58
C CYS A 116 -1.96 -10.34 17.75
N SER A 117 -0.99 -9.42 17.75
CA SER A 117 0.42 -9.76 17.94
C SER A 117 0.72 -10.19 19.38
N LEU A 118 -0.01 -9.64 20.36
CA LEU A 118 0.19 -9.93 21.78
C LEU A 118 -0.50 -11.24 22.23
N ASN A 119 -1.69 -11.52 21.72
CA ASN A 119 -2.59 -12.57 22.24
C ASN A 119 -2.76 -13.77 21.28
N SER A 120 -1.70 -14.11 20.53
CA SER A 120 -1.73 -14.90 19.29
C SER A 120 -2.37 -16.30 19.40
N MET A 121 -3.70 -16.37 19.39
CA MET A 121 -4.45 -17.61 19.10
C MET A 121 -4.67 -17.80 17.59
N THR A 122 -4.71 -16.71 16.80
CA THR A 122 -4.84 -16.78 15.33
C THR A 122 -4.12 -15.63 14.63
N LYS A 123 -3.49 -15.93 13.48
CA LYS A 123 -2.81 -14.93 12.64
C LYS A 123 -3.84 -14.03 11.94
N PRO A 124 -3.70 -12.69 11.99
CA PRO A 124 -4.59 -11.79 11.26
C PRO A 124 -4.46 -12.04 9.74
N LYS A 125 -5.62 -12.20 9.09
CA LYS A 125 -5.76 -12.30 7.64
C LYS A 125 -6.05 -10.91 7.06
N LYS A 126 -6.14 -10.80 5.73
CA LYS A 126 -6.59 -9.57 5.05
C LYS A 126 -5.66 -8.35 5.21
N LEU A 127 -4.38 -8.61 5.44
CA LEU A 127 -3.37 -7.59 5.72
C LEU A 127 -2.55 -7.24 4.47
N ASP A 128 -2.30 -5.95 4.28
CA ASP A 128 -1.31 -5.51 3.30
C ASP A 128 0.13 -5.83 3.79
N SER A 129 1.13 -5.56 2.94
CA SER A 129 2.55 -5.74 3.27
C SER A 129 3.03 -4.93 4.50
N CYS A 130 2.53 -3.71 4.70
CA CYS A 130 2.90 -2.87 5.83
C CYS A 130 2.37 -3.45 7.14
N GLU A 131 1.09 -3.83 7.15
CA GLU A 131 0.43 -4.45 8.30
C GLU A 131 1.03 -5.81 8.65
N LYS A 132 1.38 -6.62 7.65
CA LYS A 132 2.10 -7.88 7.86
C LYS A 132 3.45 -7.66 8.57
N ARG A 133 4.19 -6.64 8.15
CA ARG A 133 5.47 -6.28 8.78
C ARG A 133 5.26 -5.80 10.21
N LEU A 134 4.27 -4.93 10.44
CA LEU A 134 3.94 -4.44 11.79
C LEU A 134 3.54 -5.59 12.73
N TYR A 135 2.69 -6.51 12.25
CA TYR A 135 2.34 -7.72 12.99
C TYR A 135 3.56 -8.56 13.35
N ALA A 136 4.44 -8.84 12.38
CA ALA A 136 5.64 -9.64 12.61
C ALA A 136 6.60 -9.00 13.63
N ILE A 137 6.77 -7.67 13.56
CA ILE A 137 7.52 -6.91 14.57
C ILE A 137 6.87 -7.08 15.95
N GLY A 138 5.55 -6.91 16.05
CA GLY A 138 4.82 -7.06 17.31
C GLY A 138 4.99 -8.45 17.94
N VAL A 139 4.85 -9.52 17.14
CA VAL A 139 5.04 -10.91 17.61
C VAL A 139 6.48 -11.12 18.10
N ARG A 140 7.47 -10.64 17.34
CA ARG A 140 8.88 -10.73 17.74
C ARG A 140 9.13 -9.98 19.05
N THR A 141 8.64 -8.76 19.17
CA THR A 141 8.81 -7.93 20.37
C THR A 141 8.15 -8.58 21.60
N GLN A 142 6.96 -9.14 21.44
CA GLN A 142 6.29 -9.89 22.51
C GLN A 142 7.11 -11.10 22.97
N SER A 143 7.67 -11.87 22.02
CA SER A 143 8.53 -13.01 22.34
C SER A 143 9.77 -12.57 23.11
N LEU A 144 10.44 -11.50 22.67
CA LEU A 144 11.64 -10.99 23.34
C LEU A 144 11.32 -10.49 24.75
N MET A 145 10.19 -9.80 24.94
CA MET A 145 9.74 -9.35 26.25
C MET A 145 9.43 -10.52 27.19
N ASN A 146 8.83 -11.59 26.68
CA ASN A 146 8.55 -12.80 27.44
C ASN A 146 9.83 -13.53 27.85
N ASP A 147 10.81 -13.62 26.95
CA ASP A 147 12.11 -14.21 27.26
C ASP A 147 12.82 -13.42 28.36
N TRP A 148 12.87 -12.10 28.22
CA TRP A 148 13.48 -11.20 29.19
C TRP A 148 12.82 -11.30 30.56
N THR A 149 11.48 -11.24 30.63
CA THR A 149 10.72 -11.36 31.88
C THR A 149 10.96 -12.70 32.58
N LYS A 150 11.19 -13.79 31.82
CA LYS A 150 11.46 -15.13 32.35
C LYS A 150 12.94 -15.39 32.63
N GLY A 151 13.83 -14.44 32.33
CA GLY A 151 15.28 -14.62 32.44
C GLY A 151 15.85 -15.68 31.48
N ILE A 152 15.16 -15.99 30.38
CA ILE A 152 15.61 -17.00 29.41
C ILE A 152 16.77 -16.43 28.59
N THR A 153 17.94 -17.05 28.70
CA THR A 153 19.11 -16.69 27.91
C THR A 153 19.14 -17.42 26.57
N SER A 154 19.90 -16.88 25.61
CA SER A 154 20.05 -17.52 24.29
C SER A 154 20.64 -18.95 24.39
N ASP A 155 21.49 -19.20 25.39
CA ASP A 155 22.09 -20.52 25.63
C ASP A 155 21.08 -21.53 26.18
N MET A 156 20.13 -21.08 27.02
CA MET A 156 19.01 -21.92 27.47
C MET A 156 18.13 -22.34 26.30
N LYS A 157 17.82 -21.44 25.35
CA LYS A 157 17.03 -21.78 24.14
C LYS A 157 17.72 -22.80 23.23
N ARG A 158 19.04 -22.69 23.05
CA ARG A 158 19.81 -23.66 22.25
C ARG A 158 19.78 -25.05 22.88
N LYS A 159 19.96 -25.14 24.20
CA LYS A 159 19.86 -26.42 24.94
C LYS A 159 18.47 -27.06 24.85
N ILE A 160 17.40 -26.27 24.96
CA ILE A 160 16.03 -26.77 24.84
C ILE A 160 15.77 -27.31 23.42
N SER A 161 16.26 -26.63 22.38
CA SER A 161 16.07 -27.05 20.99
C SER A 161 16.86 -28.32 20.63
N SER A 162 18.01 -28.56 21.28
CA SER A 162 18.80 -29.78 21.08
C SER A 162 18.26 -31.00 21.81
N THR A 163 17.37 -30.84 22.80
CA THR A 163 16.77 -31.95 23.57
C THR A 163 15.46 -32.47 22.95
N ILE A 164 14.87 -31.72 22.01
CA ILE A 164 13.61 -32.06 21.33
C ILE A 164 13.85 -32.78 19.99
N VAL A 165 15.11 -33.02 19.63
CA VAL A 165 15.55 -33.87 18.51
C VAL A 165 16.03 -35.20 19.06
#